data_AF-A0A6N8ZCJ8-F1
#
_entry.id   AF-A0A6N8ZCJ8-F1
#
_cell.length_a   1.000
_cell.length_b   1.000
_cell.length_c   1.000
_cell.angle_alpha   90.00
_cell.angle_beta   90.00
_cell.angle_gamma   90.00
#
_symmetry.space_group_name_H-M   'P 1'
#
loop_
_entity.id
_entity.type
_entity.pdbx_description
1 polymer ?
#
loop_
_entity_poly.entity_id
_entity_poly.type
_entity_poly.pdbx_seq_one_letter_code
_entity_poly.pdbx_strand_id
1 'polypeptide(L)'
;MHDVDFIVTESYIARSIERVLKKAAAEFPAVAVTGPRQSGKTTLLRQLFGESHRYVSLEPPDVRAAATADPRAFLEMFKPPVIFDEAQYAPSLFPYIKEKIDADRHHAGQYLLTGSQNLSLAEDNNESLAGRIAMLCLLPLSRREAEGRPNLRLPWEALCPPTPAGRIAYDRLWRAFLRGGFPELCAQPERDVA
;
A
#
# COMPACT_ATOMS: atom_id res chain seq x y z
N MET A 1 -0.44 -21.51 17.61
CA MET A 1 -0.06 -20.26 18.29
C MET A 1 1.45 -20.16 18.21
N HIS A 2 1.95 -19.70 17.08
CA HIS A 2 3.36 -19.40 16.87
C HIS A 2 3.41 -17.90 16.64
N ASP A 3 3.75 -17.17 17.70
CA ASP A 3 4.31 -15.83 17.57
C ASP A 3 5.58 -15.98 16.76
N VAL A 4 5.56 -15.37 15.58
CA VAL A 4 6.73 -15.32 14.73
C VAL A 4 7.35 -13.97 14.97
N ASP A 5 8.30 -13.94 15.90
CA ASP A 5 9.26 -12.85 16.06
C ASP A 5 9.87 -12.56 14.69
N PHE A 6 9.52 -11.42 14.08
CA PHE A 6 10.01 -11.06 12.74
C PHE A 6 10.66 -9.68 12.71
N ILE A 7 11.98 -9.76 12.61
CA ILE A 7 12.95 -8.89 11.95
C ILE A 7 12.31 -7.74 11.13
N VAL A 8 12.52 -6.50 11.60
CA VAL A 8 12.49 -5.30 10.77
C VAL A 8 13.46 -5.54 9.60
N THR A 9 12.96 -5.61 8.37
CA THR A 9 13.80 -5.79 7.19
C THR A 9 14.79 -4.63 7.07
N GLU A 10 16.09 -4.94 7.04
CA GLU A 10 17.23 -4.00 7.01
C GLU A 10 17.25 -3.00 5.83
N SER A 11 16.20 -2.90 5.00
CA SER A 11 16.19 -1.96 3.86
C SER A 11 14.80 -1.39 3.52
N TYR A 12 13.98 -1.02 4.51
CA TYR A 12 12.79 -0.23 4.22
C TYR A 12 13.18 1.19 3.75
N ILE A 13 12.70 1.58 2.57
CA ILE A 13 12.90 2.94 2.04
C ILE A 13 11.63 3.75 2.33
N ALA A 14 11.78 4.78 3.16
CA ALA A 14 10.68 5.66 3.54
C ALA A 14 9.97 6.27 2.33
N ARG A 15 8.63 6.24 2.36
CA ARG A 15 7.78 6.65 1.23
C ARG A 15 7.20 8.04 1.47
N SER A 16 7.12 8.86 0.41
CA SER A 16 6.48 10.19 0.49
C SER A 16 5.00 10.09 0.88
N ILE A 17 4.33 8.99 0.52
CA ILE A 17 2.90 8.79 0.75
C ILE A 17 2.54 8.48 2.21
N GLU A 18 3.51 8.11 3.07
CA GLU A 18 3.23 7.63 4.43
C GLU A 18 2.34 8.59 5.24
N ARG A 19 2.60 9.90 5.13
CA ARG A 19 1.81 10.93 5.81
C ARG A 19 0.36 10.97 5.34
N VAL A 20 0.15 10.84 4.03
CA VAL A 20 -1.19 10.83 3.42
C VAL A 20 -1.92 9.56 3.81
N LEU A 21 -1.23 8.41 3.79
CA LEU A 21 -1.78 7.12 4.17
C LEU A 21 -2.19 7.06 5.65
N LYS A 22 -1.35 7.54 6.57
CA LYS A 22 -1.71 7.65 8.00
C LYS A 22 -2.91 8.56 8.22
N LYS A 23 -2.96 9.69 7.51
CA LYS A 23 -4.10 10.61 7.59
C LYS A 23 -5.37 9.96 7.06
N ALA A 24 -5.31 9.31 5.91
CA ALA A 24 -6.45 8.59 5.34
C ALA A 24 -6.96 7.49 6.29
N ALA A 25 -6.06 6.72 6.91
CA ALA A 25 -6.44 5.69 7.88
C ALA A 25 -7.08 6.25 9.15
N ALA A 26 -6.80 7.51 9.51
CA ALA A 26 -7.44 8.19 10.63
C ALA A 26 -8.79 8.85 10.28
N GLU A 27 -9.07 9.06 8.99
CA GLU A 27 -10.27 9.78 8.52
C GLU A 27 -11.30 8.86 7.86
N PHE A 28 -10.88 7.74 7.28
CA PHE A 28 -11.73 6.81 6.54
C PHE A 28 -11.83 5.46 7.25
N PRO A 29 -13.02 4.82 7.29
CA PRO A 29 -13.16 3.46 7.79
C PRO A 29 -12.33 2.42 7.03
N ALA A 30 -12.13 2.64 5.73
CA ALA A 30 -11.26 1.80 4.92
C ALA A 30 -10.27 2.62 4.08
N VAL A 31 -9.10 2.04 3.82
CA VAL A 31 -8.10 2.59 2.89
C VAL A 31 -7.60 1.48 2.00
N ALA A 32 -7.61 1.70 0.68
CA ALA A 32 -7.01 0.80 -0.28
C ALA A 32 -5.76 1.41 -0.91
N VAL A 33 -4.66 0.66 -0.90
CA VAL A 33 -3.41 1.01 -1.56
C VAL A 33 -3.26 0.16 -2.82
N THR A 34 -3.41 0.80 -3.98
CA THR A 34 -3.26 0.16 -5.29
C THR A 34 -1.90 0.47 -5.91
N GLY A 35 -1.53 -0.27 -6.95
CA GLY A 35 -0.34 0.04 -7.74
C GLY A 35 0.27 -1.19 -8.42
N PRO A 36 1.37 -1.01 -9.17
CA PRO A 36 2.06 -2.12 -9.84
C PRO A 36 2.48 -3.23 -8.86
N ARG A 37 2.68 -4.44 -9.38
CA ARG A 37 3.36 -5.51 -8.61
C ARG A 37 4.75 -5.02 -8.20
N GLN A 38 5.23 -5.46 -7.04
CA GLN A 38 6.55 -5.10 -6.50
C GLN A 38 6.77 -3.60 -6.19
N SER A 39 5.73 -2.74 -6.22
CA SER A 39 5.90 -1.32 -5.83
C SER A 39 6.11 -1.08 -4.33
N GLY A 40 5.96 -2.13 -3.50
CA GLY A 40 6.17 -2.08 -2.04
C GLY A 40 4.90 -1.87 -1.21
N LYS A 41 3.71 -2.16 -1.76
CA LYS A 41 2.41 -1.95 -1.08
C LYS A 41 2.30 -2.71 0.24
N THR A 42 2.51 -4.03 0.20
CA THR A 42 2.50 -4.91 1.37
C THR A 42 3.51 -4.44 2.42
N THR A 43 4.74 -4.14 1.98
CA THR A 43 5.80 -3.65 2.86
C THR A 43 5.41 -2.34 3.54
N LEU A 44 4.85 -1.38 2.79
CA LEU A 44 4.40 -0.10 3.31
C LEU A 44 3.31 -0.28 4.38
N LEU A 45 2.27 -1.06 4.11
CA LEU A 45 1.21 -1.27 5.09
C LEU A 45 1.71 -1.99 6.34
N ARG A 46 2.50 -3.05 6.17
CA ARG A 46 3.09 -3.79 7.30
C ARG A 46 4.02 -2.90 8.13
N GLN A 47 4.82 -2.05 7.48
CA GLN A 47 5.72 -1.12 8.18
C GLN A 47 4.96 -0.11 9.02
N LEU A 48 3.85 0.44 8.51
CA LEU A 48 3.11 1.51 9.19
C LEU A 48 2.07 1.00 10.19
N PHE A 49 1.51 -0.18 9.96
CA PHE A 49 0.32 -0.68 10.66
C PHE A 49 0.45 -2.11 11.16
N GLY A 50 1.60 -2.78 10.99
CA GLY A 50 1.78 -4.18 11.38
C GLY A 50 1.64 -4.44 12.89
N GLU A 51 1.88 -3.43 13.73
CA GLU A 51 1.67 -3.52 15.18
C GLU A 51 0.19 -3.35 15.57
N SER A 52 -0.60 -2.64 14.76
CA SER A 52 -1.98 -2.28 15.09
C SER A 52 -3.02 -3.09 14.31
N HIS A 53 -2.66 -3.68 13.17
CA HIS A 53 -3.57 -4.39 12.29
C HIS A 53 -3.09 -5.82 12.05
N ARG A 54 -4.02 -6.77 12.14
CA ARG A 54 -3.73 -8.16 11.77
C ARG A 54 -3.50 -8.24 10.26
N TYR A 55 -2.45 -8.91 9.82
CA TYR A 55 -2.16 -9.10 8.40
C TYR A 55 -2.72 -10.43 7.87
N VAL A 56 -3.37 -10.39 6.70
CA VAL A 56 -3.92 -11.55 6.00
C VAL A 56 -3.63 -11.41 4.51
N SER A 57 -2.97 -12.39 3.91
CA SER A 57 -2.77 -12.44 2.45
C SER A 57 -3.85 -13.28 1.78
N LEU A 58 -4.47 -12.75 0.73
CA LEU A 58 -5.48 -13.43 -0.09
C LEU A 58 -4.89 -14.08 -1.36
N GLU A 59 -3.56 -14.09 -1.48
CA GLU A 59 -2.85 -14.78 -2.57
C GLU A 59 -2.87 -16.32 -2.45
N PRO A 60 -2.71 -16.93 -1.26
CA PRO A 60 -2.77 -18.37 -1.10
C PRO A 60 -4.13 -18.94 -1.54
N PRO A 61 -4.18 -20.00 -2.38
CA PRO A 61 -5.43 -20.54 -2.91
C PRO A 61 -6.42 -21.02 -1.86
N ASP A 62 -5.94 -21.56 -0.75
CA ASP A 62 -6.71 -22.05 0.39
C ASP A 62 -7.35 -20.89 1.18
N VAL A 63 -6.58 -19.83 1.47
CA VAL A 63 -7.10 -18.63 2.13
C VAL A 63 -8.12 -17.93 1.25
N ARG A 64 -7.83 -17.80 -0.05
CA ARG A 64 -8.76 -17.25 -1.04
C ARG A 64 -10.05 -18.08 -1.11
N ALA A 65 -9.94 -19.40 -1.16
CA ALA A 65 -11.10 -20.29 -1.19
C ALA A 65 -12.00 -20.09 0.04
N ALA A 66 -11.41 -19.96 1.24
CA ALA A 66 -12.16 -19.65 2.45
C ALA A 66 -12.88 -18.29 2.37
N ALA A 67 -12.17 -17.25 1.91
CA ALA A 67 -12.74 -15.91 1.74
C ALA A 67 -13.86 -15.84 0.69
N THR A 68 -13.79 -16.65 -0.36
CA THR A 68 -14.81 -16.68 -1.41
C THR A 68 -15.99 -17.60 -1.06
N ALA A 69 -15.75 -18.71 -0.36
CA ALA A 69 -16.79 -19.67 0.00
C ALA A 69 -17.75 -19.12 1.06
N ASP A 70 -17.23 -18.47 2.10
CA ASP A 70 -18.04 -17.80 3.12
C ASP A 70 -17.38 -16.48 3.57
N PRO A 71 -17.61 -15.38 2.81
CA PRO A 71 -17.10 -14.05 3.13
C PRO A 71 -17.47 -13.56 4.54
N ARG A 72 -18.66 -13.93 5.05
CA ARG A 72 -19.13 -13.47 6.37
C ARG A 72 -18.35 -14.16 7.48
N ALA A 73 -18.25 -15.49 7.43
CA ALA A 73 -17.45 -16.24 8.40
C ALA A 73 -15.97 -15.82 8.35
N PHE A 74 -15.44 -15.54 7.16
CA PHE A 74 -14.07 -15.04 6.99
C PHE A 74 -13.84 -13.70 7.71
N LEU A 75 -14.76 -12.73 7.56
CA LEU A 75 -14.66 -11.44 8.26
C LEU A 75 -14.92 -11.53 9.77
N GLU A 76 -15.62 -12.56 10.25
CA GLU A 76 -15.71 -12.86 11.69
C GLU A 76 -14.42 -13.47 12.24
N MET A 77 -13.71 -14.26 11.43
CA MET A 77 -12.40 -14.82 11.78
C MET A 77 -11.30 -13.76 11.82
N PHE A 78 -11.38 -12.77 10.93
CA PHE A 78 -10.43 -11.67 10.79
C PHE A 78 -11.10 -10.33 11.05
N LYS A 79 -11.42 -10.07 12.33
CA LYS A 79 -12.05 -8.83 12.77
C LYS A 79 -11.12 -7.62 12.57
N PRO A 80 -11.67 -6.43 12.27
CA PRO A 80 -10.89 -5.20 12.22
C PRO A 80 -10.29 -4.86 13.60
N PRO A 81 -9.16 -4.11 13.65
CA PRO A 81 -8.39 -3.60 12.52
C PRO A 81 -7.57 -4.67 11.78
N VAL A 82 -7.68 -4.71 10.45
CA VAL A 82 -7.09 -5.77 9.62
C VAL A 82 -6.54 -5.23 8.29
N ILE A 83 -5.42 -5.80 7.84
CA ILE A 83 -4.84 -5.63 6.51
C ILE A 83 -5.19 -6.86 5.66
N PHE A 84 -5.93 -6.67 4.57
CA PHE A 84 -6.13 -7.67 3.53
C PHE A 84 -5.24 -7.37 2.32
N ASP A 85 -4.25 -8.22 2.09
CA ASP A 85 -3.31 -8.10 0.99
C ASP A 85 -3.85 -8.79 -0.28
N GLU A 86 -3.66 -8.16 -1.43
CA GLU A 86 -4.09 -8.62 -2.75
C GLU A 86 -5.61 -8.89 -2.82
N ALA A 87 -6.40 -7.94 -2.28
CA ALA A 87 -7.85 -8.05 -2.12
C ALA A 87 -8.62 -8.26 -3.42
N GLN A 88 -8.04 -7.93 -4.59
CA GLN A 88 -8.66 -8.22 -5.88
C GLN A 88 -8.86 -9.73 -6.15
N TYR A 89 -8.20 -10.62 -5.38
CA TYR A 89 -8.43 -12.05 -5.48
C TYR A 89 -9.70 -12.53 -4.78
N ALA A 90 -10.29 -11.74 -3.88
CA ALA A 90 -11.54 -12.07 -3.19
C ALA A 90 -12.52 -10.87 -3.19
N PRO A 91 -12.97 -10.40 -4.38
CA PRO A 91 -13.86 -9.24 -4.50
C PRO A 91 -15.23 -9.46 -3.84
N SER A 92 -15.61 -10.72 -3.59
CA SER A 92 -16.79 -11.09 -2.83
C SER A 92 -16.79 -10.57 -1.39
N LEU A 93 -15.64 -10.14 -0.85
CA LEU A 93 -15.54 -9.54 0.48
C LEU A 93 -16.12 -8.11 0.54
N PHE A 94 -16.06 -7.33 -0.55
CA PHE A 94 -16.34 -5.89 -0.50
C PHE A 94 -17.77 -5.53 -0.06
N PRO A 95 -18.84 -6.22 -0.51
CA PRO A 95 -20.19 -5.98 -0.01
C PRO A 95 -20.33 -6.19 1.51
N TYR A 96 -19.62 -7.16 2.08
CA TYR A 96 -19.69 -7.46 3.51
C TYR A 96 -18.79 -6.55 4.34
N ILE A 97 -17.65 -6.11 3.79
CA ILE A 97 -16.83 -5.04 4.37
C ILE A 97 -17.67 -3.75 4.44
N LYS A 98 -18.43 -3.42 3.38
CA LYS A 98 -19.37 -2.29 3.38
C LYS A 98 -20.40 -2.43 4.49
N GLU A 99 -21.08 -3.58 4.57
CA GLU A 99 -22.08 -3.87 5.61
C GLU A 99 -21.51 -3.64 7.01
N LYS A 100 -20.30 -4.13 7.28
CA LYS A 100 -19.62 -3.93 8.57
C LYS A 100 -19.22 -2.48 8.84
N ILE A 101 -18.66 -1.78 7.85
CA ILE A 101 -18.36 -0.34 7.97
C ILE A 101 -19.63 0.47 8.22
N ASP A 102 -20.74 0.11 7.55
CA ASP A 102 -22.01 0.79 7.71
C ASP A 102 -22.63 0.61 9.11
N ALA A 103 -22.34 -0.51 9.77
CA ALA A 103 -22.75 -0.76 11.15
C ALA A 103 -21.92 0.03 12.17
N ASP A 104 -20.66 0.36 11.86
CA ASP A 104 -19.76 1.14 12.73
C ASP A 104 -19.01 2.23 11.95
N ARG A 105 -19.75 3.23 11.47
CA ARG A 105 -19.20 4.29 10.59
C ARG A 105 -18.24 5.25 11.26
N HIS A 106 -18.23 5.30 12.60
CA HIS A 106 -17.44 6.28 13.35
C HIS A 106 -16.01 5.78 13.61
N HIS A 107 -15.74 4.49 13.39
CA HIS A 107 -14.42 3.92 13.58
C HIS A 107 -13.60 4.00 12.28
N ALA A 108 -12.53 4.79 12.29
CA ALA A 108 -11.60 4.90 11.17
C ALA A 108 -10.57 3.75 11.18
N GLY A 109 -9.98 3.44 10.02
CA GLY A 109 -8.88 2.48 9.91
C GLY A 109 -9.28 1.03 10.22
N GLN A 110 -10.54 0.65 10.01
CA GLN A 110 -10.98 -0.72 10.24
C GLN A 110 -10.36 -1.70 9.24
N TYR A 111 -10.32 -1.31 7.97
CA TYR A 111 -9.87 -2.16 6.87
C TYR A 111 -8.80 -1.46 6.03
N LEU A 112 -7.62 -2.06 5.97
CA LEU A 112 -6.57 -1.66 5.05
C LEU A 112 -6.46 -2.71 3.95
N LEU A 113 -6.60 -2.30 2.70
CA LEU A 113 -6.58 -3.21 1.56
C LEU A 113 -5.35 -2.91 0.70
N THR A 114 -4.75 -3.94 0.11
CA THR A 114 -3.85 -3.74 -1.04
C THR A 114 -4.42 -4.41 -2.28
N GLY A 115 -3.95 -3.95 -3.43
CA GLY A 115 -4.14 -4.69 -4.65
C GLY A 115 -3.44 -4.12 -5.86
N SER A 116 -3.52 -4.85 -6.96
CA SER A 116 -3.13 -4.31 -8.27
C SER A 116 -4.07 -3.19 -8.72
N GLN A 117 -3.77 -2.52 -9.83
CA GLN A 117 -4.63 -1.46 -10.38
C GLN A 117 -6.06 -1.95 -10.71
N ASN A 118 -6.23 -3.26 -10.93
CA ASN A 118 -7.55 -3.87 -11.15
C ASN A 118 -8.45 -3.83 -9.91
N LEU A 119 -7.91 -3.57 -8.72
CA LEU A 119 -8.70 -3.43 -7.50
C LEU A 119 -9.72 -2.30 -7.65
N SER A 120 -9.32 -1.17 -8.22
CA SER A 120 -10.25 -0.05 -8.46
C SER A 120 -11.41 -0.46 -9.37
N LEU A 121 -11.15 -1.29 -10.39
CA LEU A 121 -12.20 -1.81 -11.29
C LEU A 121 -13.12 -2.80 -10.58
N ALA A 122 -12.59 -3.61 -9.66
CA ALA A 122 -13.39 -4.54 -8.85
C ALA A 122 -14.29 -3.79 -7.86
N GLU A 123 -13.87 -2.63 -7.36
CA GLU A 123 -14.69 -1.71 -6.57
C GLU A 123 -15.77 -1.01 -7.42
N ASP A 124 -15.39 -0.46 -8.57
CA ASP A 124 -16.27 0.33 -9.44
C ASP A 124 -17.41 -0.51 -10.02
N ASN A 125 -17.14 -1.76 -10.41
CA ASN A 125 -18.18 -2.66 -10.92
C ASN A 125 -19.22 -3.07 -9.86
N ASN A 126 -18.98 -2.78 -8.58
CA ASN A 126 -19.79 -3.27 -7.47
C ASN A 126 -20.44 -2.16 -6.63
N GLU A 127 -20.20 -0.87 -6.94
CA GLU A 127 -20.63 0.32 -6.15
C GLU A 127 -20.46 0.16 -4.62
N SER A 128 -19.57 -0.73 -4.20
CA SER A 128 -19.74 -1.36 -2.88
C SER A 128 -19.13 -0.50 -1.78
N LEU A 129 -17.99 0.17 -2.01
CA LEU A 129 -17.30 0.95 -0.97
C LEU A 129 -17.23 2.47 -1.23
N ALA A 130 -17.97 2.97 -2.22
CA ALA A 130 -17.99 4.39 -2.58
C ALA A 130 -18.27 5.30 -1.37
N GLY A 131 -17.42 6.32 -1.20
CA GLY A 131 -17.50 7.31 -0.12
C GLY A 131 -17.04 6.84 1.26
N ARG A 132 -16.64 5.57 1.42
CA ARG A 132 -16.18 4.98 2.69
C ARG A 132 -14.75 4.48 2.65
N ILE A 133 -14.19 4.36 1.44
CA ILE A 133 -12.82 3.96 1.20
C ILE A 133 -12.02 5.12 0.62
N ALA A 134 -10.83 5.36 1.19
CA ALA A 134 -9.82 6.20 0.56
C ALA A 134 -8.98 5.34 -0.39
N MET A 135 -8.95 5.70 -1.67
CA MET A 135 -8.12 5.04 -2.68
C MET A 135 -6.80 5.79 -2.84
N LEU A 136 -5.68 5.12 -2.56
CA LEU A 136 -4.33 5.66 -2.72
C LEU A 136 -3.54 4.80 -3.71
N CYS A 137 -2.76 5.43 -4.59
CA CYS A 137 -1.92 4.72 -5.56
C CYS A 137 -0.44 4.82 -5.14
N LEU A 138 0.22 3.67 -4.96
CA LEU A 138 1.64 3.54 -4.69
C LEU A 138 2.38 3.07 -5.94
N LEU A 139 3.09 4.02 -6.55
CA LEU A 139 4.05 3.76 -7.64
C LEU A 139 5.41 3.28 -7.09
N PRO A 140 6.30 2.77 -7.95
CA PRO A 140 7.71 2.58 -7.59
C PRO A 140 8.32 3.86 -7.01
N LEU A 141 9.48 3.73 -6.36
CA LEU A 141 10.18 4.84 -5.73
C LEU A 141 10.43 5.96 -6.73
N SER A 142 10.00 7.15 -6.35
CA SER A 142 10.48 8.38 -6.95
C SER A 142 11.98 8.55 -6.67
N ARG A 143 12.64 9.35 -7.48
CA ARG A 143 14.07 9.67 -7.29
C ARG A 143 14.37 10.19 -5.88
N ARG A 144 13.52 11.07 -5.35
CA ARG A 144 13.72 11.61 -3.99
C ARG A 144 13.61 10.53 -2.92
N GLU A 145 12.74 9.53 -3.08
CA GLU A 145 12.64 8.40 -2.16
C GLU A 145 13.88 7.49 -2.28
N ALA A 146 14.32 7.19 -3.51
CA ALA A 146 15.53 6.39 -3.77
C ALA A 146 16.81 7.08 -3.25
N GLU A 147 16.85 8.41 -3.20
CA GLU A 147 17.93 9.20 -2.61
C GLU A 147 17.79 9.40 -1.08
N GLY A 148 16.80 8.76 -0.43
CA GLY A 148 16.57 8.86 1.02
C GLY A 148 15.96 10.19 1.47
N ARG A 149 15.34 10.94 0.56
CA ARG A 149 14.75 12.27 0.78
C ARG A 149 13.26 12.31 0.42
N PRO A 150 12.40 11.44 0.98
CA PRO A 150 10.99 11.34 0.60
C PRO A 150 10.19 12.62 0.81
N ASN A 151 10.63 13.49 1.73
CA ASN A 151 9.96 14.76 2.05
C ASN A 151 10.56 15.97 1.32
N LEU A 152 11.50 15.75 0.38
CA LEU A 152 12.06 16.83 -0.42
C LEU A 152 10.97 17.45 -1.29
N ARG A 153 10.68 18.72 -1.03
CA ARG A 153 9.73 19.51 -1.83
C ARG A 153 10.30 19.74 -3.22
N LEU A 154 9.48 19.49 -4.21
CA LEU A 154 9.81 19.75 -5.60
C LEU A 154 9.71 21.26 -5.90
N PRO A 155 10.39 21.77 -6.94
CA PRO A 155 10.38 23.19 -7.29
C PRO A 155 8.98 23.82 -7.40
N TRP A 156 8.02 23.05 -7.90
CA TRP A 156 6.63 23.47 -8.06
C TRP A 156 5.76 23.27 -6.79
N GLU A 157 6.26 22.57 -5.78
CA GLU A 157 5.62 22.41 -4.47
C GLU A 157 6.07 23.50 -3.48
N ALA A 158 7.13 24.25 -3.81
CA ALA A 158 7.66 25.31 -2.99
C ALA A 158 7.05 26.66 -3.38
N LEU A 159 6.57 27.41 -2.39
CA LEU A 159 6.10 28.81 -2.56
C LEU A 159 7.24 29.79 -2.87
N CYS A 160 8.49 29.33 -2.81
CA CYS A 160 9.69 30.10 -3.09
C CYS A 160 10.56 29.29 -4.06
N PRO A 161 11.18 29.91 -5.09
CA PRO A 161 12.00 29.18 -6.05
C PRO A 161 13.11 28.43 -5.31
N PRO A 162 13.27 27.12 -5.57
CA PRO A 162 14.30 26.35 -4.90
C PRO A 162 15.69 26.85 -5.31
N THR A 163 16.64 26.73 -4.40
CA THR A 163 18.06 26.91 -4.72
C THR A 163 18.41 25.93 -5.85
N PRO A 164 19.13 26.34 -6.91
CA PRO A 164 19.51 25.45 -7.99
C PRO A 164 20.22 24.23 -7.42
N ALA A 165 19.60 23.05 -7.56
CA ALA A 165 20.27 21.80 -7.24
C ALA A 165 21.50 21.67 -8.16
N GLY A 166 22.60 21.14 -7.63
CA GLY A 166 23.82 20.93 -8.41
C GLY A 166 23.55 20.18 -9.71
N ARG A 167 24.36 20.44 -10.75
CA ARG A 167 24.22 19.79 -12.06
C ARG A 167 24.23 18.27 -11.89
N ILE A 168 23.19 17.60 -12.38
CA ILE A 168 23.13 16.15 -12.44
C ILE A 168 23.87 15.69 -13.68
N ALA A 169 24.86 14.80 -13.50
CA ALA A 169 25.57 14.21 -14.63
C ALA A 169 24.63 13.31 -15.46
N TYR A 170 24.72 13.44 -16.79
CA TYR A 170 23.81 12.76 -17.72
C TYR A 170 23.87 11.23 -17.59
N ASP A 171 25.07 10.67 -17.43
CA ASP A 171 25.31 9.25 -17.22
C ASP A 171 24.62 8.71 -15.97
N ARG A 172 24.58 9.50 -14.89
CA ARG A 172 23.91 9.14 -13.64
C ARG A 172 22.39 9.19 -13.79
N LEU A 173 21.89 10.19 -14.51
CA LEU A 173 20.46 10.31 -14.81
C LEU A 173 19.98 9.14 -15.69
N TRP A 174 20.74 8.83 -16.75
CA TRP A 174 20.44 7.75 -17.68
C TRP A 174 20.42 6.38 -16.99
N ARG A 175 21.43 6.09 -16.16
CA ARG A 175 21.48 4.86 -15.36
C ARG A 175 20.27 4.73 -14.42
N ALA A 176 19.84 5.84 -13.81
CA ALA A 176 18.66 5.83 -12.93
C ALA A 176 17.37 5.52 -13.70
N PHE A 177 17.21 6.03 -14.93
CA PHE A 177 16.05 5.71 -15.76
C PHE A 177 16.02 4.25 -16.20
N LEU A 178 17.16 3.71 -16.65
CA LEU A 178 17.26 2.32 -17.09
C LEU A 178 17.03 1.32 -15.95
N ARG A 179 17.55 1.63 -14.76
CA ARG A 179 17.36 0.79 -13.57
C ARG A 179 15.93 0.84 -13.04
N GLY A 180 15.25 1.98 -13.20
CA GLY A 180 13.91 2.20 -12.67
C GLY A 180 13.88 2.44 -11.16
N GLY A 181 12.66 2.51 -10.60
CA GLY A 181 12.40 2.87 -9.20
C GLY A 181 11.91 1.73 -8.32
N PHE A 182 12.03 0.47 -8.73
CA PHE A 182 11.51 -0.63 -7.91
C PHE A 182 12.30 -0.74 -6.60
N PRO A 183 11.63 -0.87 -5.43
CA PRO A 183 12.29 -0.87 -4.12
C PRO A 183 13.46 -1.84 -4.00
N GLU A 184 13.33 -3.06 -4.53
CA GLU A 184 14.36 -4.09 -4.50
C GLU A 184 15.63 -3.66 -5.26
N LEU A 185 15.48 -3.03 -6.43
CA LEU A 185 16.59 -2.54 -7.24
C LEU A 185 17.27 -1.31 -6.62
N CYS A 186 16.53 -0.49 -5.88
CA CYS A 186 17.08 0.64 -5.14
C CYS A 186 17.79 0.21 -3.86
N ALA A 187 17.29 -0.82 -3.18
CA ALA A 187 17.89 -1.37 -1.96
C ALA A 187 19.16 -2.20 -2.24
N GLN A 188 19.29 -2.78 -3.43
CA GLN A 188 20.43 -3.63 -3.81
C GLN A 188 21.14 -3.11 -5.06
N PRO A 189 22.10 -2.17 -4.95
CA PRO A 189 22.78 -1.52 -6.07
C PRO A 189 23.50 -2.46 -7.05
N GLU A 190 23.93 -3.64 -6.59
CA GLU A 190 24.66 -4.61 -7.42
C GLU A 190 23.75 -5.59 -8.14
N ARG A 191 22.44 -5.59 -7.84
CA ARG A 191 21.49 -6.47 -8.50
C ARG A 191 21.07 -5.87 -9.83
N ASP A 192 21.25 -6.65 -10.89
CA ASP A 192 20.77 -6.32 -12.23
C ASP A 192 19.43 -6.97 -12.53
N VAL A 193 18.66 -6.29 -13.39
CA VAL A 193 17.42 -6.78 -13.99
C VAL A 193 17.85 -7.58 -15.24
N ALA A 194 18.26 -8.83 -15.04
CA ALA A 194 18.55 -9.73 -16.15
C ALA A 194 17.30 -9.99 -17.01
#